data_AF-A0A2S4ID56-F1
#
_entry.id   AF-A0A2S4ID56-F1
#
_cell.length_a   1.000
_cell.length_b   1.000
_cell.length_c   1.000
_cell.angle_alpha   90.00
_cell.angle_beta   90.00
_cell.angle_gamma   90.00
#
_symmetry.space_group_name_H-M   'P 1'
#
loop_
_entity.id
_entity.type
_entity.pdbx_description
1 polymer ?
#
loop_
_entity_poly.entity_id
_entity_poly.type
_entity_poly.pdbx_seq_one_letter_code
_entity_poly.pdbx_strand_id
1 'polypeptide(L)'
;MAVDFPVPKVPALQQPGNYIDLDQLGGLDLLTYIYYPGIAEGSFFSLNWRGCGAVGEVVDIFGDLIEVINLEPDGMPVMIDNQKLERLDQGWVFYSYYVPDRDNPDTPFESNRLFFNVGRPSIRATPLAVPQCKQSHDLKLDPELLRSGDITFVTPPYKAMRAGDKVTLTLERYFGVGDPWEPLNRTHTVTASEAGQPLTWNIAANELSAIEGGYALMSQKIAYADTTVTTLGPVQTLDIVAPDVSLLPRLEIKDFNGGSLDPQSFPDGITLKIEAYKGMQVSDEVVVYVSSDSRLVKTLRTDVSTIDSQVLEFKVDQDWLVSNNGKTVDFMYQYARQGTAGSSIARSVMLRQPLDLPVPDIKHATVDEASEGGVIGCISALALQAGVEVRIPASAVIGPDDTVQMHWDGYGSTGSFIADPSISDPKLFIIPAKAVPANMGKRIDVYYQVTPLSEPPGTSKVFDLEVKGINSGWPVIQNVLPSLNDGLLALGAVPAEGAGLQLASWMYMDVGQRVRIIVTGLSSNGGPQSCNVRTGAAEPVTDAEYKACKVSGLIPKAFLEGLQLETETINVKTEVSFDEGATYVPFSVISFSLTNQMRAL
;
A
#
# COMPACT_ATOMS: atom_id res chain seq x y z
N MET A 1 -53.06 -42.84 -31.07
CA MET A 1 -51.74 -42.52 -30.52
C MET A 1 -50.85 -42.25 -31.71
N ALA A 2 -50.19 -41.08 -31.77
CA ALA A 2 -49.22 -40.81 -32.83
C ALA A 2 -48.10 -41.87 -32.73
N VAL A 3 -47.82 -42.56 -33.83
CA VAL A 3 -46.69 -43.48 -33.90
C VAL A 3 -45.42 -42.64 -33.84
N ASP A 4 -44.58 -42.88 -32.82
CA ASP A 4 -43.30 -42.19 -32.68
C ASP A 4 -42.25 -42.89 -33.55
N PHE A 5 -41.70 -42.13 -34.51
CA PHE A 5 -40.70 -42.62 -35.46
C PHE A 5 -39.31 -42.15 -34.99
N PRO A 6 -38.40 -43.07 -34.62
CA PRO A 6 -37.11 -42.70 -34.03
C PRO A 6 -36.19 -41.99 -35.03
N VAL A 7 -35.18 -41.28 -34.53
CA VAL A 7 -34.13 -40.70 -35.38
C VAL A 7 -33.38 -41.79 -36.16
N PRO A 8 -32.84 -41.50 -37.36
CA PRO A 8 -31.86 -42.38 -38.01
C PRO A 8 -30.71 -42.75 -37.07
N LYS A 9 -30.21 -43.99 -37.15
CA LYS A 9 -29.02 -44.41 -36.40
C LYS A 9 -27.78 -44.22 -37.27
N VAL A 10 -26.77 -43.53 -36.75
CA VAL A 10 -25.51 -43.26 -37.46
C VAL A 10 -24.34 -43.74 -36.60
N PRO A 11 -23.85 -44.98 -36.77
CA PRO A 11 -22.82 -45.56 -35.90
C PRO A 11 -21.48 -44.82 -35.88
N ALA A 12 -21.14 -44.14 -36.98
CA ALA A 12 -19.87 -43.40 -37.09
C ALA A 12 -19.89 -42.04 -36.35
N LEU A 13 -21.01 -41.66 -35.71
CA LEU A 13 -21.10 -40.41 -34.94
C LEU A 13 -20.19 -40.42 -33.73
N GLN A 14 -19.31 -39.42 -33.67
CA GLN A 14 -18.39 -39.21 -32.56
C GLN A 14 -19.06 -38.45 -31.42
N GLN A 15 -18.65 -38.81 -30.20
CA GLN A 15 -19.05 -38.15 -28.96
C GLN A 15 -17.82 -37.73 -28.14
N PRO A 16 -17.91 -36.62 -27.39
CA PRO A 16 -18.99 -35.64 -27.38
C PRO A 16 -18.99 -34.77 -28.66
N GLY A 17 -20.15 -34.25 -29.05
CA GLY A 17 -20.24 -33.19 -30.08
C GLY A 17 -20.97 -33.53 -31.38
N ASN A 18 -21.55 -34.74 -31.51
CA ASN A 18 -22.33 -35.21 -32.66
C ASN A 18 -21.70 -34.81 -34.00
N TYR A 19 -20.63 -35.49 -34.41
CA TYR A 19 -19.98 -35.22 -35.69
C TYR A 19 -19.48 -36.46 -36.41
N ILE A 20 -19.28 -36.35 -37.73
CA ILE A 20 -18.62 -37.36 -38.55
C ILE A 20 -17.16 -36.94 -38.78
N ASP A 21 -16.23 -37.77 -38.31
CA ASP A 21 -14.80 -37.60 -38.55
C ASP A 21 -14.45 -38.10 -39.97
N LEU A 22 -14.26 -37.17 -40.92
CA LEU A 22 -13.95 -37.50 -42.30
C LEU A 22 -12.58 -38.17 -42.46
N ASP A 23 -11.60 -37.84 -41.60
CA ASP A 23 -10.28 -38.50 -41.64
C ASP A 23 -10.40 -39.97 -41.24
N GLN A 24 -11.24 -40.25 -40.23
CA GLN A 24 -11.51 -41.62 -39.77
C GLN A 24 -12.38 -42.39 -40.76
N LEU A 25 -13.36 -41.72 -41.39
CA LEU A 25 -14.22 -42.32 -42.41
C LEU A 25 -13.43 -42.63 -43.70
N GLY A 26 -12.41 -41.82 -44.02
CA GLY A 26 -11.62 -41.93 -45.24
C GLY A 26 -12.50 -41.81 -46.48
N GLY A 27 -12.19 -42.59 -47.51
CA GLY A 27 -12.97 -42.64 -48.75
C GLY A 27 -14.18 -43.59 -48.72
N LEU A 28 -14.65 -44.00 -47.53
CA LEU A 28 -15.82 -44.88 -47.41
C LEU A 28 -17.11 -44.07 -47.31
N ASP A 29 -18.19 -44.58 -47.90
CA ASP A 29 -19.53 -44.03 -47.70
C ASP A 29 -19.97 -44.16 -46.24
N LEU A 30 -20.78 -43.22 -45.76
CA LEU A 30 -21.32 -43.26 -44.40
C LEU A 30 -22.48 -44.25 -44.31
N LEU A 31 -22.26 -45.32 -43.54
CA LEU A 31 -23.31 -46.26 -43.18
C LEU A 31 -24.24 -45.65 -42.12
N THR A 32 -25.53 -45.65 -42.42
CA THR A 32 -26.62 -45.27 -41.52
C THR A 32 -27.68 -46.36 -41.51
N TYR A 33 -28.57 -46.35 -40.51
CA TYR A 33 -29.67 -47.29 -40.40
C TYR A 33 -31.00 -46.58 -40.19
N ILE A 34 -32.01 -47.02 -40.95
CA ILE A 34 -33.39 -46.55 -40.83
C ILE A 34 -34.25 -47.66 -40.22
N TYR A 35 -34.88 -47.35 -39.10
CA TYR A 35 -35.81 -48.26 -38.42
C TYR A 35 -37.10 -47.52 -38.11
N TYR A 36 -38.25 -48.18 -38.28
CA TYR A 36 -39.51 -47.67 -37.77
C TYR A 36 -40.42 -48.80 -37.28
N PRO A 37 -41.38 -48.51 -36.36
CA PRO A 37 -42.31 -49.52 -35.88
C PRO A 37 -43.05 -50.20 -37.04
N GLY A 38 -42.91 -51.52 -37.15
CA GLY A 38 -43.54 -52.31 -38.21
C GLY A 38 -42.77 -52.35 -39.54
N ILE A 39 -41.52 -51.89 -39.60
CA ILE A 39 -40.63 -52.07 -40.76
C ILE A 39 -40.47 -53.56 -41.08
N ALA A 40 -40.62 -53.92 -42.35
CA ALA A 40 -40.45 -55.28 -42.87
C ALA A 40 -39.92 -55.23 -44.30
N GLU A 41 -39.35 -56.32 -44.81
CA GLU A 41 -38.93 -56.41 -46.21
C GLU A 41 -40.10 -56.10 -47.17
N GLY A 42 -39.81 -55.33 -48.22
CA GLY A 42 -40.82 -54.82 -49.16
C GLY A 42 -41.61 -53.60 -48.66
N SER A 43 -41.30 -53.07 -47.46
CA SER A 43 -41.82 -51.76 -47.02
C SER A 43 -41.05 -50.62 -47.69
N PHE A 44 -41.53 -49.38 -47.57
CA PHE A 44 -40.91 -48.23 -48.23
C PHE A 44 -40.71 -47.05 -47.29
N PHE A 45 -39.69 -46.26 -47.54
CA PHE A 45 -39.44 -44.96 -46.90
C PHE A 45 -38.66 -44.04 -47.84
N SER A 46 -38.62 -42.75 -47.55
CA SER A 46 -37.76 -41.78 -48.26
C SER A 46 -36.85 -41.06 -47.29
N LEU A 47 -35.63 -40.74 -47.71
CA LEU A 47 -34.70 -39.96 -46.89
C LEU A 47 -35.09 -38.48 -46.88
N ASN A 48 -34.78 -37.82 -45.76
CA ASN A 48 -34.80 -36.37 -45.64
C ASN A 48 -33.49 -35.90 -45.01
N TRP A 49 -32.49 -35.70 -45.85
CA TRP A 49 -31.19 -35.14 -45.48
C TRP A 49 -31.13 -33.68 -45.93
N ARG A 50 -30.96 -32.78 -44.97
CA ARG A 50 -30.80 -31.34 -45.22
C ARG A 50 -29.39 -30.93 -44.80
N GLY A 51 -28.52 -30.71 -45.78
CA GLY A 51 -27.10 -30.47 -45.56
C GLY A 51 -26.71 -29.04 -45.94
N CYS A 52 -25.88 -28.42 -45.09
CA CYS A 52 -25.32 -27.10 -45.30
C CYS A 52 -23.80 -27.16 -45.17
N GLY A 53 -23.07 -26.87 -46.26
CA GLY A 53 -21.61 -26.76 -46.27
C GLY A 53 -21.11 -25.53 -45.52
N ALA A 54 -19.79 -25.43 -45.34
CA ALA A 54 -19.12 -24.42 -44.52
C ALA A 54 -19.44 -22.97 -44.91
N VAL A 55 -19.70 -22.69 -46.19
CA VAL A 55 -20.05 -21.33 -46.67
C VAL A 55 -21.52 -21.21 -47.10
N GLY A 56 -22.36 -22.16 -46.68
CA GLY A 56 -23.79 -22.17 -46.95
C GLY A 56 -24.20 -22.98 -48.18
N GLU A 57 -23.33 -23.83 -48.74
CA GLU A 57 -23.70 -24.67 -49.88
C GLU A 57 -24.77 -25.69 -49.51
N VAL A 58 -25.80 -25.83 -50.35
CA VAL A 58 -26.86 -26.82 -50.13
C VAL A 58 -26.39 -28.20 -50.61
N VAL A 59 -26.40 -29.18 -49.70
CA VAL A 59 -26.08 -30.59 -49.98
C VAL A 59 -27.20 -31.48 -49.41
N ASP A 60 -28.36 -31.39 -50.05
CA ASP A 60 -29.55 -32.12 -49.66
C ASP A 60 -29.64 -33.51 -50.32
N ILE A 61 -30.26 -34.47 -49.62
CA ILE A 61 -30.61 -35.80 -50.15
C ILE A 61 -32.05 -36.10 -49.75
N PHE A 62 -32.98 -35.97 -50.70
CA PHE A 62 -34.39 -36.33 -50.53
C PHE A 62 -34.98 -36.76 -51.87
N GLY A 63 -36.10 -37.49 -51.83
CA GLY A 63 -37.00 -37.63 -52.99
C GLY A 63 -37.16 -39.02 -53.58
N ASP A 64 -36.27 -39.96 -53.26
CA ASP A 64 -36.42 -41.34 -53.76
C ASP A 64 -37.15 -42.22 -52.73
N LEU A 65 -38.12 -43.00 -53.22
CA LEU A 65 -38.78 -44.04 -52.44
C LEU A 65 -37.88 -45.28 -52.42
N ILE A 66 -37.38 -45.63 -51.23
CA ILE A 66 -36.45 -46.73 -50.99
C ILE A 66 -37.25 -47.93 -50.50
N GLU A 67 -37.13 -49.06 -51.21
CA GLU A 67 -37.64 -50.35 -50.76
C GLU A 67 -36.73 -50.93 -49.67
N VAL A 68 -37.32 -51.43 -48.59
CA VAL A 68 -36.61 -52.12 -47.51
C VAL A 68 -36.22 -53.51 -48.00
N ILE A 69 -34.91 -53.72 -48.16
CA ILE A 69 -34.29 -54.99 -48.57
C ILE A 69 -33.10 -55.30 -47.66
N ASN A 70 -32.85 -56.56 -47.32
CA ASN A 70 -31.74 -56.93 -46.41
C ASN A 70 -31.85 -56.25 -45.04
N LEU A 71 -33.03 -56.33 -44.41
CA LEU A 71 -33.29 -55.70 -43.12
C LEU A 71 -32.39 -56.30 -42.01
N GLU A 72 -31.60 -55.47 -41.34
CA GLU A 72 -30.73 -55.86 -40.23
C GLU A 72 -31.39 -55.59 -38.85
N PRO A 73 -30.86 -56.14 -37.74
CA PRO A 73 -31.41 -55.87 -36.40
C PRO A 73 -31.46 -54.39 -36.02
N ASP A 74 -30.55 -53.58 -36.58
CA ASP A 74 -30.48 -52.13 -36.37
C ASP A 74 -31.37 -51.31 -37.34
N GLY A 75 -31.99 -51.97 -38.33
CA GLY A 75 -32.82 -51.34 -39.36
C GLY A 75 -32.31 -51.62 -40.78
N MET A 76 -32.87 -50.90 -41.75
CA MET A 76 -32.43 -50.92 -43.15
C MET A 76 -31.11 -50.15 -43.28
N PRO A 77 -30.01 -50.76 -43.76
CA PRO A 77 -28.77 -50.04 -44.03
C PRO A 77 -28.94 -49.05 -45.20
N VAL A 78 -28.45 -47.83 -45.01
CA VAL A 78 -28.48 -46.74 -45.99
C VAL A 78 -27.10 -46.12 -46.07
N MET A 79 -26.50 -46.14 -47.26
CA MET A 79 -25.19 -45.57 -47.54
C MET A 79 -25.33 -44.13 -48.05
N ILE A 80 -24.65 -43.21 -47.39
CA ILE A 80 -24.56 -41.82 -47.83
C ILE A 80 -23.19 -41.63 -48.49
N ASP A 81 -23.22 -41.27 -49.78
CA ASP A 81 -22.06 -41.07 -50.64
C ASP A 81 -21.01 -40.15 -49.98
N ASN A 82 -19.79 -40.66 -49.87
CA ASN A 82 -18.66 -39.94 -49.30
C ASN A 82 -18.41 -38.60 -49.99
N GLN A 83 -18.60 -38.50 -51.32
CA GLN A 83 -18.42 -37.26 -52.06
C GLN A 83 -19.37 -36.15 -51.59
N LYS A 84 -20.55 -36.50 -51.09
CA LYS A 84 -21.48 -35.54 -50.49
C LYS A 84 -21.03 -35.10 -49.10
N LEU A 85 -20.39 -35.99 -48.35
CA LEU A 85 -19.84 -35.69 -47.02
C LEU A 85 -18.60 -34.80 -47.11
N GLU A 86 -17.73 -35.01 -48.10
CA GLU A 86 -16.58 -34.14 -48.36
C GLU A 86 -17.01 -32.70 -48.65
N ARG A 87 -18.10 -32.52 -49.40
CA ARG A 87 -18.70 -31.20 -49.66
C ARG A 87 -19.34 -30.55 -48.43
N LEU A 88 -19.54 -31.33 -47.37
CA LEU A 88 -20.08 -30.90 -46.10
C LEU A 88 -18.99 -30.72 -45.03
N ASP A 89 -17.69 -30.83 -45.36
CA ASP A 89 -16.61 -30.58 -44.38
C ASP A 89 -16.77 -29.19 -43.74
N GLN A 90 -16.67 -29.16 -42.41
CA GLN A 90 -16.97 -28.01 -41.53
C GLN A 90 -18.42 -27.49 -41.63
N GLY A 91 -19.34 -28.30 -42.16
CA GLY A 91 -20.77 -28.04 -42.29
C GLY A 91 -21.63 -28.82 -41.29
N TRP A 92 -22.94 -28.85 -41.53
CA TRP A 92 -23.91 -29.53 -40.67
C TRP A 92 -25.08 -30.14 -41.45
N VAL A 93 -25.77 -31.09 -40.80
CA VAL A 93 -26.85 -31.89 -41.36
C VAL A 93 -28.02 -32.01 -40.38
N PHE A 94 -29.25 -31.87 -40.90
CA PHE A 94 -30.45 -32.48 -40.28
C PHE A 94 -30.84 -33.73 -41.08
N TYR A 95 -30.96 -34.86 -40.39
CA TYR A 95 -31.27 -36.15 -41.00
C TYR A 95 -32.52 -36.78 -40.37
N SER A 96 -33.55 -37.01 -41.18
CA SER A 96 -34.75 -37.78 -40.86
C SER A 96 -35.16 -38.65 -42.06
N TYR A 97 -36.27 -39.37 -41.93
CA TYR A 97 -36.88 -40.12 -43.01
C TYR A 97 -38.41 -39.97 -42.98
N TYR A 98 -39.03 -40.20 -44.13
CA TYR A 98 -40.48 -40.18 -44.33
C TYR A 98 -40.99 -41.60 -44.57
N VAL A 99 -42.04 -42.01 -43.88
CA VAL A 99 -42.75 -43.28 -44.13
C VAL A 99 -44.09 -42.95 -44.80
N PRO A 100 -44.39 -43.52 -45.98
CA PRO A 100 -45.67 -43.31 -46.65
C PRO A 100 -46.84 -43.73 -45.77
N ASP A 101 -47.84 -42.86 -45.66
CA ASP A 101 -49.13 -43.22 -45.06
C ASP A 101 -49.99 -43.91 -46.13
N ARG A 102 -50.42 -45.15 -45.85
CA ARG A 102 -51.26 -45.93 -46.77
C ARG A 102 -52.67 -45.36 -46.89
N ASP A 103 -53.13 -44.68 -45.86
CA ASP A 103 -54.48 -44.10 -45.81
C ASP A 103 -54.49 -42.66 -46.35
N ASN A 104 -53.35 -41.97 -46.33
CA ASN A 104 -53.19 -40.62 -46.89
C ASN A 104 -51.81 -40.43 -47.57
N PRO A 105 -51.65 -40.85 -48.83
CA PRO A 105 -50.37 -40.83 -49.54
C PRO A 105 -49.69 -39.46 -49.63
N ASP A 106 -50.48 -38.37 -49.55
CA ASP A 106 -49.99 -36.99 -49.63
C ASP A 106 -49.44 -36.45 -48.30
N THR A 107 -49.57 -37.20 -47.20
CA THR A 107 -49.07 -36.81 -45.87
C THR A 107 -48.24 -37.92 -45.23
N PRO A 108 -46.98 -38.11 -45.64
CA PRO A 108 -46.11 -39.10 -45.01
C PRO A 108 -45.77 -38.73 -43.57
N PHE A 109 -45.47 -39.73 -42.75
CA PHE A 109 -44.97 -39.52 -41.39
C PHE A 109 -43.47 -39.24 -41.42
N GLU A 110 -43.04 -38.07 -40.91
CA GLU A 110 -41.62 -37.78 -40.69
C GLU A 110 -41.15 -38.35 -39.36
N SER A 111 -39.94 -38.90 -39.33
CA SER A 111 -39.26 -39.25 -38.09
C SER A 111 -38.68 -38.03 -37.36
N ASN A 112 -38.29 -38.24 -36.10
CA ASN A 112 -37.50 -37.26 -35.38
C ASN A 112 -36.19 -36.96 -36.13
N ARG A 113 -35.72 -35.70 -36.08
CA ARG A 113 -34.50 -35.28 -36.76
C ARG A 113 -33.26 -35.50 -35.91
N LEU A 114 -32.25 -36.13 -36.51
CA LEU A 114 -30.89 -36.15 -35.99
C LEU A 114 -30.12 -34.94 -36.51
N PHE A 115 -29.47 -34.20 -35.61
CA PHE A 115 -28.55 -33.12 -35.97
C PHE A 115 -27.10 -33.52 -35.69
N PHE A 116 -26.21 -33.31 -36.65
CA PHE A 116 -24.77 -33.51 -36.49
C PHE A 116 -23.94 -32.64 -37.44
N ASN A 117 -22.68 -32.43 -37.09
CA ASN A 117 -21.68 -31.74 -37.91
C ASN A 117 -20.93 -32.74 -38.82
N VAL A 118 -20.43 -32.28 -39.96
CA VAL A 118 -19.61 -33.10 -40.86
C VAL A 118 -18.21 -32.51 -40.94
N GLY A 119 -17.19 -33.37 -40.86
CA GLY A 119 -15.83 -32.97 -40.54
C GLY A 119 -15.62 -32.90 -39.04
N ARG A 120 -14.37 -33.05 -38.58
CA ARG A 120 -14.02 -32.76 -37.19
C ARG A 120 -14.42 -31.31 -36.92
N PRO A 121 -15.32 -31.04 -35.97
CA PRO A 121 -15.60 -29.68 -35.58
C PRO A 121 -14.26 -29.06 -35.27
N SER A 122 -13.95 -27.94 -35.90
CA SER A 122 -13.06 -26.99 -35.29
C SER A 122 -13.67 -26.72 -33.91
N ILE A 123 -13.22 -27.43 -32.86
CA ILE A 123 -13.54 -27.13 -31.46
C ILE A 123 -13.44 -25.63 -31.44
N ARG A 124 -14.55 -24.88 -31.25
CA ARG A 124 -14.55 -23.41 -31.37
C ARG A 124 -13.31 -22.93 -30.66
N ALA A 125 -12.26 -22.62 -31.42
CA ALA A 125 -10.93 -22.63 -30.86
C ALA A 125 -10.97 -21.51 -29.86
N THR A 126 -10.87 -21.83 -28.57
CA THR A 126 -11.02 -20.82 -27.54
C THR A 126 -9.87 -19.85 -27.79
N PRO A 127 -10.14 -18.65 -28.35
CA PRO A 127 -9.05 -17.84 -28.87
C PRO A 127 -8.17 -17.44 -27.69
N LEU A 128 -6.91 -17.12 -27.95
CA LEU A 128 -6.09 -16.48 -26.94
C LEU A 128 -6.82 -15.23 -26.42
N ALA A 129 -6.61 -14.87 -25.16
CA ALA A 129 -7.17 -13.63 -24.65
C ALA A 129 -6.59 -12.43 -25.43
N VAL A 130 -7.38 -11.36 -25.54
CA VAL A 130 -6.91 -10.08 -26.07
C VAL A 130 -5.98 -9.39 -25.05
N PRO A 131 -4.96 -8.63 -25.50
CA PRO A 131 -4.27 -7.69 -24.63
C PRO A 131 -5.24 -6.64 -24.06
N GLN A 132 -5.04 -6.23 -22.82
CA GLN A 132 -5.83 -5.19 -22.15
C GLN A 132 -4.95 -4.00 -21.77
N CYS A 133 -5.51 -2.79 -21.76
CA CYS A 133 -4.84 -1.57 -21.31
C CYS A 133 -5.48 -1.08 -20.00
N LYS A 134 -4.71 -1.05 -18.90
CA LYS A 134 -5.20 -0.70 -17.55
C LYS A 134 -5.89 0.68 -17.53
N GLN A 135 -5.33 1.64 -18.23
CA GLN A 135 -5.82 3.02 -18.29
C GLN A 135 -7.00 3.21 -19.26
N SER A 136 -7.34 2.19 -20.05
CA SER A 136 -8.45 2.29 -21.01
C SER A 136 -9.80 1.91 -20.39
N HIS A 137 -10.89 2.41 -20.96
CA HIS A 137 -12.25 1.98 -20.70
C HIS A 137 -13.03 1.93 -22.02
N ASP A 138 -13.86 0.91 -22.23
CA ASP A 138 -14.66 0.76 -23.45
C ASP A 138 -13.82 0.87 -24.75
N LEU A 139 -12.64 0.23 -24.75
CA LEU A 139 -11.68 0.28 -25.86
C LEU A 139 -11.10 1.67 -26.14
N LYS A 140 -11.28 2.63 -25.24
CA LYS A 140 -10.82 4.01 -25.40
C LYS A 140 -9.83 4.38 -24.31
N LEU A 141 -8.73 5.04 -24.68
CA LEU A 141 -7.73 5.59 -23.77
C LEU A 141 -7.80 7.12 -23.85
N ASP A 142 -8.17 7.74 -22.73
CA ASP A 142 -8.25 9.20 -22.62
C ASP A 142 -6.86 9.84 -22.87
N PRO A 143 -6.73 10.74 -23.87
CA PRO A 143 -5.48 11.45 -24.13
C PRO A 143 -4.91 12.21 -22.93
N GLU A 144 -5.74 12.65 -21.98
CA GLU A 144 -5.24 13.33 -20.77
C GLU A 144 -4.41 12.40 -19.87
N LEU A 145 -4.59 11.08 -19.97
CA LEU A 145 -3.75 10.11 -19.27
C LEU A 145 -2.38 9.93 -19.93
N LEU A 146 -2.15 10.50 -21.12
CA LEU A 146 -0.89 10.41 -21.86
C LEU A 146 0.08 11.56 -21.57
N ARG A 147 -0.28 12.49 -20.68
CA ARG A 147 0.56 13.68 -20.37
C ARG A 147 1.87 13.34 -19.67
N SER A 148 1.92 12.23 -18.93
CA SER A 148 3.13 11.78 -18.22
C SER A 148 3.03 10.32 -17.78
N GLY A 149 4.17 9.66 -17.61
CA GLY A 149 4.26 8.31 -17.04
C GLY A 149 4.12 7.19 -18.07
N ASP A 150 3.88 5.98 -17.57
CA ASP A 150 3.76 4.77 -18.37
C ASP A 150 2.31 4.27 -18.42
N ILE A 151 1.92 3.79 -19.60
CA ILE A 151 0.68 3.08 -19.86
C ILE A 151 0.93 1.59 -19.71
N THR A 152 0.05 0.93 -18.96
CA THR A 152 0.23 -0.48 -18.60
C THR A 152 -0.68 -1.34 -19.45
N PHE A 153 -0.06 -2.24 -20.21
CA PHE A 153 -0.76 -3.29 -20.92
C PHE A 153 -0.58 -4.62 -20.19
N VAL A 154 -1.57 -5.49 -20.29
CA VAL A 154 -1.56 -6.84 -19.73
C VAL A 154 -1.93 -7.83 -20.82
N THR A 155 -1.11 -8.87 -20.97
CA THR A 155 -1.47 -10.05 -21.75
C THR A 155 -1.77 -11.19 -20.78
N PRO A 156 -3.03 -11.66 -20.72
CA PRO A 156 -3.43 -12.76 -19.83
C PRO A 156 -2.69 -14.06 -20.17
N PRO A 157 -2.49 -14.95 -19.18
CA PRO A 157 -1.76 -16.20 -19.39
C PRO A 157 -2.50 -17.11 -20.37
N TYR A 158 -1.75 -17.80 -21.24
CA TYR A 158 -2.28 -18.84 -22.11
C TYR A 158 -2.03 -20.22 -21.49
N LYS A 159 -2.89 -21.20 -21.81
CA LYS A 159 -2.90 -22.51 -21.13
C LYS A 159 -1.57 -23.29 -21.22
N ALA A 160 -0.80 -23.08 -22.29
CA ALA A 160 0.48 -23.76 -22.51
C ALA A 160 1.70 -22.93 -22.08
N MET A 161 1.50 -21.82 -21.37
CA MET A 161 2.55 -20.88 -20.98
C MET A 161 3.61 -21.56 -20.12
N ARG A 162 4.86 -21.52 -20.60
CA ARG A 162 6.01 -22.12 -19.93
C ARG A 162 7.24 -21.23 -20.06
N ALA A 163 8.22 -21.47 -19.20
CA ALA A 163 9.51 -20.79 -19.29
C ALA A 163 10.18 -21.01 -20.66
N GLY A 164 10.75 -19.95 -21.23
CA GLY A 164 11.42 -19.97 -22.53
C GLY A 164 10.52 -19.58 -23.71
N ASP A 165 9.20 -19.60 -23.54
CA ASP A 165 8.30 -19.06 -24.57
C ASP A 165 8.57 -17.56 -24.76
N LYS A 166 8.50 -17.08 -26.01
CA LYS A 166 8.62 -15.66 -26.34
C LYS A 166 7.26 -15.10 -26.69
N VAL A 167 6.75 -14.20 -25.86
CA VAL A 167 5.52 -13.46 -26.11
C VAL A 167 5.88 -12.10 -26.67
N THR A 168 5.24 -11.69 -27.75
CA THR A 168 5.40 -10.37 -28.35
C THR A 168 4.07 -9.63 -28.35
N LEU A 169 4.00 -8.53 -27.60
CA LEU A 169 2.91 -7.54 -27.72
C LEU A 169 3.20 -6.64 -28.92
N THR A 170 2.21 -6.51 -29.80
CA THR A 170 2.25 -5.63 -30.97
C THR A 170 1.13 -4.60 -30.87
N LEU A 171 1.47 -3.32 -31.04
CA LEU A 171 0.52 -2.24 -31.24
C LEU A 171 0.72 -1.70 -32.66
N GLU A 172 -0.16 -2.05 -33.59
CA GLU A 172 -0.18 -1.38 -34.91
C GLU A 172 -0.86 -0.03 -34.74
N ARG A 173 -0.12 1.05 -34.97
CA ARG A 173 -0.55 2.42 -34.63
C ARG A 173 -1.05 3.14 -35.86
N TYR A 174 -2.12 3.91 -35.74
CA TYR A 174 -2.73 4.66 -36.83
C TYR A 174 -3.09 6.06 -36.35
N PHE A 175 -2.80 7.09 -37.15
CA PHE A 175 -3.32 8.45 -36.92
C PHE A 175 -4.81 8.57 -37.26
N GLY A 176 -5.29 7.67 -38.12
CA GLY A 176 -6.66 7.60 -38.59
C GLY A 176 -6.84 6.45 -39.58
N VAL A 177 -8.06 6.28 -40.08
CA VAL A 177 -8.38 5.21 -41.03
C VAL A 177 -7.51 5.32 -42.27
N GLY A 178 -6.66 4.31 -42.51
CA GLY A 178 -5.77 4.26 -43.67
C GLY A 178 -4.48 5.07 -43.54
N ASP A 179 -4.16 5.59 -42.34
CA ASP A 179 -2.93 6.35 -42.07
C ASP A 179 -2.07 5.64 -41.00
N PRO A 180 -1.33 4.58 -41.39
CA PRO A 180 -0.53 3.79 -40.46
C PRO A 180 0.76 4.51 -40.03
N TRP A 181 1.13 4.31 -38.77
CA TRP A 181 2.43 4.64 -38.21
C TRP A 181 3.25 3.34 -37.99
N GLU A 182 4.52 3.49 -37.63
CA GLU A 182 5.37 2.34 -37.30
C GLU A 182 4.77 1.51 -36.14
N PRO A 183 4.67 0.18 -36.28
CA PRO A 183 4.15 -0.67 -35.22
C PRO A 183 5.10 -0.68 -34.02
N LEU A 184 4.53 -0.63 -32.81
CA LEU A 184 5.30 -0.78 -31.58
C LEU A 184 5.32 -2.26 -31.18
N ASN A 185 6.51 -2.85 -31.10
CA ASN A 185 6.70 -4.24 -30.66
C ASN A 185 7.43 -4.28 -29.32
N ARG A 186 6.96 -5.14 -28.40
CA ARG A 186 7.67 -5.51 -27.17
C ARG A 186 7.67 -7.01 -27.05
N THR A 187 8.85 -7.60 -26.88
CA THR A 187 9.02 -9.05 -26.74
C THR A 187 9.57 -9.37 -25.36
N HIS A 188 8.98 -10.36 -24.70
CA HIS A 188 9.42 -10.89 -23.42
C HIS A 188 9.62 -12.40 -23.51
N THR A 189 10.64 -12.92 -22.83
CA THR A 189 10.85 -14.37 -22.71
C THR A 189 10.34 -14.79 -21.34
N VAL A 190 9.31 -15.64 -21.32
CA VAL A 190 8.64 -16.10 -20.10
C VAL A 190 9.64 -16.80 -19.18
N THR A 191 9.65 -16.42 -17.91
CA THR A 191 10.45 -17.07 -16.86
C THR A 191 9.64 -18.17 -16.16
N ALA A 192 10.29 -19.00 -15.35
CA ALA A 192 9.61 -20.07 -14.60
C ALA A 192 8.59 -19.52 -13.58
N SER A 193 8.86 -18.37 -12.96
CA SER A 193 7.94 -17.71 -12.02
C SER A 193 6.75 -17.03 -12.69
N GLU A 194 6.84 -16.74 -13.99
CA GLU A 194 5.76 -16.11 -14.77
C GLU A 194 4.86 -17.13 -15.45
N ALA A 195 5.23 -18.41 -15.47
CA ALA A 195 4.40 -19.46 -16.07
C ALA A 195 3.02 -19.50 -15.39
N GLY A 196 1.96 -19.28 -16.17
CA GLY A 196 0.59 -19.20 -15.67
C GLY A 196 0.21 -17.86 -15.03
N GLN A 197 1.08 -16.86 -15.07
CA GLN A 197 0.83 -15.50 -14.59
C GLN A 197 0.63 -14.54 -15.78
N PRO A 198 -0.14 -13.45 -15.60
CA PRO A 198 -0.25 -12.40 -16.63
C PRO A 198 1.10 -11.71 -16.84
N LEU A 199 1.45 -11.44 -18.10
CA LEU A 199 2.59 -10.58 -18.42
C LEU A 199 2.14 -9.12 -18.46
N THR A 200 2.94 -8.26 -17.84
CA THR A 200 2.70 -6.81 -17.78
C THR A 200 3.71 -6.06 -18.61
N TRP A 201 3.26 -5.08 -19.38
CA TRP A 201 4.07 -4.28 -20.29
C TRP A 201 3.91 -2.80 -19.94
N ASN A 202 5.02 -2.12 -19.65
CA ASN A 202 5.02 -0.67 -19.48
C ASN A 202 5.45 -0.01 -20.78
N ILE A 203 4.54 0.79 -21.34
CA ILE A 203 4.74 1.55 -22.57
C ILE A 203 4.74 3.02 -22.18
N ALA A 204 5.82 3.75 -22.49
CA ALA A 204 5.88 5.17 -22.21
C ALA A 204 4.73 5.91 -22.91
N ALA A 205 4.07 6.83 -22.20
CA ALA A 205 2.89 7.52 -22.71
C ALA A 205 3.14 8.26 -24.04
N ASN A 206 4.37 8.73 -24.27
CA ASN A 206 4.75 9.41 -25.50
C ASN A 206 4.58 8.55 -26.77
N GLU A 207 4.73 7.23 -26.67
CA GLU A 207 4.55 6.27 -27.78
C GLU A 207 3.11 6.22 -28.31
N LEU A 208 2.14 6.57 -27.46
CA LEU A 208 0.72 6.63 -27.80
C LEU A 208 0.23 8.07 -28.02
N SER A 209 0.84 9.07 -27.35
CA SER A 209 0.48 10.48 -27.55
C SER A 209 0.68 10.94 -28.99
N ALA A 210 1.60 10.31 -29.72
CA ALA A 210 1.83 10.60 -31.13
C ALA A 210 0.56 10.36 -31.97
N ILE A 211 -0.27 9.37 -31.61
CA ILE A 211 -1.49 9.00 -32.33
C ILE A 211 -2.76 9.46 -31.59
N GLU A 212 -2.70 10.57 -30.87
CA GLU A 212 -3.88 11.19 -30.25
C GLU A 212 -4.98 11.46 -31.29
N GLY A 213 -6.21 11.03 -31.00
CA GLY A 213 -7.34 11.05 -31.96
C GLY A 213 -7.35 9.90 -32.97
N GLY A 214 -6.29 9.11 -33.02
CA GLY A 214 -6.18 7.88 -33.81
C GLY A 214 -6.49 6.61 -33.00
N TYR A 215 -5.90 5.48 -33.39
CA TYR A 215 -6.12 4.20 -32.72
C TYR A 215 -4.92 3.25 -32.85
N ALA A 216 -4.87 2.26 -31.95
CA ALA A 216 -3.93 1.14 -32.01
C ALA A 216 -4.68 -0.19 -32.15
N LEU A 217 -4.19 -1.09 -33.00
CA LEU A 217 -4.61 -2.47 -33.06
C LEU A 217 -3.63 -3.32 -32.24
N MET A 218 -4.11 -3.82 -31.12
CA MET A 218 -3.33 -4.57 -30.14
C MET A 218 -3.45 -6.06 -30.42
N SER A 219 -2.32 -6.76 -30.47
CA SER A 219 -2.30 -8.23 -30.56
C SER A 219 -1.10 -8.81 -29.82
N GLN A 220 -1.16 -10.11 -29.58
CA GLN A 220 -0.02 -10.87 -29.04
C GLN A 220 0.36 -12.02 -29.95
N LYS A 221 1.65 -12.31 -30.04
CA LYS A 221 2.19 -13.49 -30.73
C LYS A 221 3.03 -14.31 -29.77
N ILE A 222 2.84 -15.62 -29.79
CA ILE A 222 3.61 -16.57 -28.98
C ILE A 222 4.50 -17.40 -29.91
N ALA A 223 5.81 -17.36 -29.66
CA ALA A 223 6.76 -18.33 -30.19
C ALA A 223 7.16 -19.27 -29.05
N TYR A 224 6.82 -20.55 -29.20
CA TYR A 224 7.05 -21.54 -28.14
C TYR A 224 8.51 -21.96 -28.07
N ALA A 225 8.99 -22.30 -26.87
CA ALA A 225 10.39 -22.69 -26.67
C ALA A 225 10.81 -23.92 -27.49
N ASP A 226 9.92 -24.93 -27.59
CA ASP A 226 10.24 -26.27 -28.10
C ASP A 226 9.76 -26.53 -29.54
N THR A 227 9.14 -25.55 -30.20
CA THR A 227 8.60 -25.70 -31.55
C THR A 227 8.73 -24.43 -32.37
N THR A 228 8.81 -24.58 -33.69
CA THR A 228 8.83 -23.47 -34.65
C THR A 228 7.42 -22.92 -34.94
N VAL A 229 6.37 -23.60 -34.46
CA VAL A 229 4.99 -23.12 -34.59
C VAL A 229 4.81 -21.87 -33.73
N THR A 230 4.08 -20.89 -34.27
CA THR A 230 3.71 -19.69 -33.51
C THR A 230 2.20 -19.53 -33.49
N THR A 231 1.67 -19.03 -32.38
CA THR A 231 0.24 -18.72 -32.26
C THR A 231 0.05 -17.21 -32.25
N LEU A 232 -0.84 -16.72 -33.11
CA LEU A 232 -1.27 -15.32 -33.12
C LEU A 232 -2.58 -15.19 -32.33
N GLY A 233 -2.64 -14.22 -31.43
CA GLY A 233 -3.85 -13.88 -30.69
C GLY A 233 -4.80 -13.00 -31.49
N PRO A 234 -6.05 -12.85 -31.03
CA PRO A 234 -7.01 -11.93 -31.63
C PRO A 234 -6.52 -10.47 -31.54
N VAL A 235 -6.99 -9.66 -32.48
CA VAL A 235 -6.72 -8.22 -32.55
C VAL A 235 -7.80 -7.46 -31.78
N GLN A 236 -7.37 -6.52 -30.93
CA GLN A 236 -8.23 -5.64 -30.15
C GLN A 236 -7.92 -4.18 -30.46
N THR A 237 -8.94 -3.40 -30.81
CA THR A 237 -8.78 -1.96 -31.00
C THR A 237 -8.63 -1.24 -29.66
N LEU A 238 -7.82 -0.20 -29.65
CA LEU A 238 -7.70 0.82 -28.61
C LEU A 238 -7.72 2.21 -29.27
N ASP A 239 -8.81 2.94 -29.15
CA ASP A 239 -8.95 4.31 -29.66
C ASP A 239 -8.32 5.30 -28.68
N ILE A 240 -7.57 6.29 -29.17
CA ILE A 240 -6.91 7.29 -28.32
C ILE A 240 -7.80 8.53 -28.23
N VAL A 241 -8.93 8.34 -27.56
CA VAL A 241 -9.98 9.34 -27.33
C VAL A 241 -10.59 9.15 -25.93
N ALA A 242 -11.25 10.17 -25.40
CA ALA A 242 -11.94 10.07 -24.12
C ALA A 242 -13.14 9.08 -24.20
N PRO A 243 -13.31 8.19 -23.21
CA PRO A 243 -14.48 7.32 -23.13
C PRO A 243 -15.76 8.10 -22.80
N ASP A 244 -16.89 7.67 -23.36
CA ASP A 244 -18.22 8.25 -23.18
C ASP A 244 -19.20 7.31 -22.46
N VAL A 245 -18.69 6.16 -21.99
CA VAL A 245 -19.43 5.16 -21.23
C VAL A 245 -19.04 5.21 -19.75
N SER A 246 -20.01 4.99 -18.88
CA SER A 246 -19.78 4.92 -17.44
C SER A 246 -18.98 3.68 -17.05
N LEU A 247 -18.03 3.88 -16.13
CA LEU A 247 -17.28 2.79 -15.49
C LEU A 247 -18.20 1.77 -14.79
N LEU A 248 -17.72 0.54 -14.69
CA LEU A 248 -18.38 -0.54 -13.97
C LEU A 248 -18.36 -0.28 -12.45
N PRO A 249 -19.28 -0.89 -11.68
CA PRO A 249 -19.26 -0.82 -10.22
C PRO A 249 -17.91 -1.28 -9.65
N ARG A 250 -17.50 -0.64 -8.54
CA ARG A 250 -16.30 -1.03 -7.78
C ARG A 250 -16.42 -2.47 -7.27
N LEU A 251 -15.30 -3.17 -7.16
CA LEU A 251 -15.28 -4.48 -6.52
C LEU A 251 -15.57 -4.41 -5.00
N GLU A 252 -16.05 -5.52 -4.47
CA GLU A 252 -16.26 -5.72 -3.04
C GLU A 252 -15.04 -6.38 -2.41
N ILE A 253 -14.68 -5.96 -1.20
CA ILE A 253 -13.77 -6.73 -0.35
C ILE A 253 -14.66 -7.43 0.67
N LYS A 254 -14.65 -8.77 0.67
CA LYS A 254 -15.48 -9.57 1.57
C LYS A 254 -15.12 -9.26 3.02
N ASP A 255 -16.13 -9.20 3.88
CA ASP A 255 -15.99 -8.94 5.33
C ASP A 255 -15.35 -7.57 5.68
N PHE A 256 -15.38 -6.61 4.75
CA PHE A 256 -14.84 -5.26 4.94
C PHE A 256 -15.93 -4.17 4.79
N ASN A 257 -16.21 -3.48 5.90
CA ASN A 257 -17.30 -2.50 6.02
C ASN A 257 -16.86 -1.03 5.87
N GLY A 258 -15.61 -0.77 5.48
CA GLY A 258 -15.04 0.58 5.34
C GLY A 258 -14.01 0.93 6.41
N GLY A 259 -13.38 2.11 6.30
CA GLY A 259 -12.27 2.53 7.15
C GLY A 259 -10.91 1.99 6.67
N SER A 260 -9.99 1.78 7.61
CA SER A 260 -8.70 1.16 7.37
C SER A 260 -8.79 -0.36 7.54
N LEU A 261 -8.08 -1.11 6.71
CA LEU A 261 -8.02 -2.57 6.74
C LEU A 261 -6.72 -2.99 7.43
N ASP A 262 -6.83 -3.68 8.56
CA ASP A 262 -5.68 -4.24 9.27
C ASP A 262 -5.21 -5.54 8.59
N PRO A 263 -4.00 -5.57 7.97
CA PRO A 263 -3.48 -6.78 7.33
C PRO A 263 -3.33 -7.98 8.28
N GLN A 264 -3.14 -7.74 9.58
CA GLN A 264 -2.98 -8.81 10.58
C GLN A 264 -4.31 -9.52 10.90
N SER A 265 -5.44 -8.84 10.68
CA SER A 265 -6.77 -9.41 10.86
C SER A 265 -7.16 -10.40 9.74
N PHE A 266 -6.36 -10.52 8.68
CA PHE A 266 -6.62 -11.39 7.51
C PHE A 266 -5.44 -12.36 7.25
N PRO A 267 -5.24 -13.39 8.10
CA PRO A 267 -4.12 -14.33 7.96
C PRO A 267 -4.15 -15.13 6.65
N ASP A 268 -5.34 -15.42 6.12
CA ASP A 268 -5.53 -16.11 4.83
C ASP A 268 -5.61 -15.14 3.64
N GLY A 269 -5.27 -13.86 3.86
CA GLY A 269 -5.47 -12.78 2.90
C GLY A 269 -6.93 -12.35 2.76
N ILE A 270 -7.18 -11.45 1.80
CA ILE A 270 -8.53 -10.92 1.53
C ILE A 270 -9.13 -11.54 0.29
N THR A 271 -10.46 -11.55 0.23
CA THR A 271 -11.21 -11.98 -0.95
C THR A 271 -11.84 -10.77 -1.63
N LEU A 272 -11.45 -10.52 -2.87
CA LEU A 272 -12.06 -9.54 -3.74
C LEU A 272 -13.19 -10.23 -4.49
N LYS A 273 -14.38 -9.64 -4.46
CA LYS A 273 -15.57 -10.14 -5.14
C LYS A 273 -16.02 -9.12 -6.17
N ILE A 274 -16.28 -9.59 -7.37
CA ILE A 274 -16.78 -8.77 -8.48
C ILE A 274 -18.20 -9.23 -8.78
N GLU A 275 -19.14 -8.29 -8.77
CA GLU A 275 -20.50 -8.57 -9.22
C GLU A 275 -20.51 -8.89 -10.72
N ALA A 276 -21.38 -9.80 -11.13
CA ALA A 276 -21.49 -10.14 -12.53
C ALA A 276 -21.94 -8.93 -13.36
N TYR A 277 -21.10 -8.54 -14.31
CA TYR A 277 -21.36 -7.40 -15.16
C TYR A 277 -22.31 -7.76 -16.31
N LYS A 278 -23.02 -6.74 -16.80
CA LYS A 278 -23.93 -6.88 -17.93
C LYS A 278 -23.16 -7.35 -19.18
N GLY A 279 -23.64 -8.44 -19.79
CA GLY A 279 -23.05 -8.97 -21.01
C GLY A 279 -21.83 -9.87 -20.81
N MET A 280 -21.60 -10.34 -19.57
CA MET A 280 -20.65 -11.40 -19.25
C MET A 280 -20.92 -12.64 -20.11
N GLN A 281 -19.89 -13.17 -20.74
CA GLN A 281 -19.93 -14.37 -21.56
C GLN A 281 -18.77 -15.30 -21.21
N VAL A 282 -18.94 -16.58 -21.54
CA VAL A 282 -17.84 -17.55 -21.50
C VAL A 282 -16.66 -17.01 -22.28
N SER A 283 -15.46 -17.17 -21.72
CA SER A 283 -14.18 -16.71 -22.26
C SER A 283 -13.90 -15.21 -22.19
N ASP A 284 -14.74 -14.41 -21.53
CA ASP A 284 -14.31 -13.08 -21.09
C ASP A 284 -13.14 -13.22 -20.13
N GLU A 285 -12.10 -12.41 -20.33
CA GLU A 285 -10.94 -12.39 -19.44
C GLU A 285 -11.05 -11.21 -18.47
N VAL A 286 -11.11 -11.52 -17.17
CA VAL A 286 -11.13 -10.52 -16.11
C VAL A 286 -9.73 -10.35 -15.53
N VAL A 287 -9.26 -9.12 -15.49
CA VAL A 287 -7.98 -8.72 -14.89
C VAL A 287 -8.26 -7.87 -13.67
N VAL A 288 -7.69 -8.24 -12.52
CA VAL A 288 -7.72 -7.46 -11.29
C VAL A 288 -6.37 -6.81 -11.07
N TYR A 289 -6.39 -5.51 -10.79
CA TYR A 289 -5.24 -4.73 -10.40
C TYR A 289 -5.37 -4.33 -8.94
N VAL A 290 -4.32 -4.60 -8.17
CA VAL A 290 -4.13 -4.12 -6.81
C VAL A 290 -2.88 -3.25 -6.83
N SER A 291 -3.05 -1.95 -6.63
CA SER A 291 -1.99 -0.95 -6.85
C SER A 291 -1.71 -0.12 -5.59
N SER A 292 -0.43 -0.07 -5.23
CA SER A 292 0.19 0.87 -4.29
C SER A 292 1.50 1.35 -4.95
N ASP A 293 2.58 1.54 -4.20
CA ASP A 293 3.95 1.59 -4.75
C ASP A 293 4.35 0.29 -5.47
N SER A 294 3.73 -0.83 -5.08
CA SER A 294 3.85 -2.12 -5.74
C SER A 294 2.55 -2.47 -6.47
N ARG A 295 2.62 -3.35 -7.47
CA ARG A 295 1.45 -3.78 -8.22
C ARG A 295 1.32 -5.29 -8.26
N LEU A 296 0.14 -5.77 -7.95
CA LEU A 296 -0.27 -7.14 -8.15
C LEU A 296 -1.34 -7.19 -9.24
N VAL A 297 -1.16 -8.08 -10.21
CA VAL A 297 -2.10 -8.32 -11.31
C VAL A 297 -2.51 -9.78 -11.26
N LYS A 298 -3.81 -10.06 -11.17
CA LYS A 298 -4.37 -11.42 -11.24
C LYS A 298 -5.39 -11.50 -12.38
N THR A 299 -5.54 -12.67 -12.98
CA THR A 299 -6.50 -12.89 -14.07
C THR A 299 -7.38 -14.09 -13.80
N LEU A 300 -8.61 -14.03 -14.30
CA LEU A 300 -9.57 -15.13 -14.30
C LEU A 300 -10.28 -15.13 -15.64
N ARG A 301 -10.29 -16.29 -16.30
CA ARG A 301 -11.07 -16.50 -17.51
C ARG A 301 -12.41 -17.12 -17.15
N THR A 302 -13.48 -16.44 -17.54
CA THR A 302 -14.85 -16.91 -17.28
C THR A 302 -15.17 -18.19 -18.07
N ASP A 303 -15.92 -19.08 -17.44
CA ASP A 303 -16.44 -20.30 -18.06
C ASP A 303 -17.93 -20.49 -17.74
N VAL A 304 -18.53 -21.58 -18.20
CA VAL A 304 -19.95 -21.86 -17.97
C VAL A 304 -20.28 -21.87 -16.47
N SER A 305 -19.39 -22.39 -15.63
CA SER A 305 -19.61 -22.42 -14.18
C SER A 305 -19.59 -21.01 -13.57
N THR A 306 -18.77 -20.11 -14.11
CA THR A 306 -18.73 -18.70 -13.71
C THR A 306 -20.04 -18.01 -14.06
N ILE A 307 -20.57 -18.27 -15.26
CA ILE A 307 -21.86 -17.71 -15.69
C ILE A 307 -23.01 -18.28 -14.86
N ASP A 308 -23.06 -19.59 -14.61
CA ASP A 308 -24.19 -20.19 -13.90
C ASP A 308 -24.17 -19.84 -12.40
N SER A 309 -23.00 -19.78 -11.78
CA SER A 309 -22.85 -19.47 -10.36
C SER A 309 -22.80 -17.98 -10.04
N GLN A 310 -22.44 -17.14 -11.02
CA GLN A 310 -22.15 -15.71 -10.85
C GLN A 310 -21.04 -15.43 -9.82
N VAL A 311 -20.18 -16.42 -9.52
CA VAL A 311 -19.07 -16.29 -8.58
C VAL A 311 -17.82 -15.83 -9.33
N LEU A 312 -17.38 -14.59 -9.06
CA LEU A 312 -16.13 -14.04 -9.57
C LEU A 312 -15.30 -13.49 -8.41
N GLU A 313 -14.40 -14.32 -7.88
CA GLU A 313 -13.62 -14.01 -6.70
C GLU A 313 -12.11 -14.14 -6.95
N PHE A 314 -11.34 -13.26 -6.33
CA PHE A 314 -9.88 -13.25 -6.37
C PHE A 314 -9.33 -13.17 -4.95
N LYS A 315 -8.22 -13.86 -4.69
CA LYS A 315 -7.50 -13.78 -3.42
C LYS A 315 -6.33 -12.82 -3.52
N VAL A 316 -6.13 -12.00 -2.49
CA VAL A 316 -4.89 -11.24 -2.29
C VAL A 316 -4.25 -11.74 -1.02
N ASP A 317 -3.03 -12.24 -1.13
CA ASP A 317 -2.33 -12.95 -0.07
C ASP A 317 -1.89 -11.98 1.05
N GLN A 318 -1.85 -12.47 2.29
CA GLN A 318 -1.54 -11.65 3.47
C GLN A 318 -0.17 -10.95 3.33
N ASP A 319 0.85 -11.67 2.86
CA ASP A 319 2.21 -11.13 2.70
C ASP A 319 2.24 -9.85 1.85
N TRP A 320 1.40 -9.79 0.82
CA TRP A 320 1.27 -8.59 -0.01
C TRP A 320 0.62 -7.45 0.77
N LEU A 321 -0.42 -7.73 1.54
CA LEU A 321 -1.10 -6.72 2.38
C LEU A 321 -0.15 -6.15 3.45
N VAL A 322 0.59 -7.03 4.14
CA VAL A 322 1.56 -6.66 5.18
C VAL A 322 2.70 -5.81 4.60
N SER A 323 3.21 -6.18 3.43
CA SER A 323 4.26 -5.41 2.74
C SER A 323 3.80 -4.02 2.31
N ASN A 324 2.50 -3.76 2.30
CA ASN A 324 1.88 -2.50 1.95
C ASN A 324 1.19 -1.81 3.15
N ASN A 325 1.51 -2.23 4.38
CA ASN A 325 1.00 -1.59 5.59
C ASN A 325 1.40 -0.10 5.67
N GLY A 326 0.46 0.73 6.12
CA GLY A 326 0.56 2.19 6.18
C GLY A 326 0.21 2.91 4.87
N LYS A 327 -0.12 2.19 3.80
CA LYS A 327 -0.35 2.76 2.46
C LYS A 327 -1.82 2.69 2.04
N THR A 328 -2.22 3.64 1.21
CA THR A 328 -3.48 3.54 0.47
C THR A 328 -3.29 2.62 -0.74
N VAL A 329 -4.20 1.67 -0.90
CA VAL A 329 -4.18 0.68 -1.98
C VAL A 329 -5.46 0.81 -2.81
N ASP A 330 -5.28 0.87 -4.13
CA ASP A 330 -6.38 0.89 -5.10
C ASP A 330 -6.64 -0.51 -5.66
N PHE A 331 -7.89 -0.92 -5.57
CA PHE A 331 -8.40 -2.17 -6.13
C PHE A 331 -9.33 -1.86 -7.31
N MET A 332 -9.02 -2.37 -8.50
CA MET A 332 -9.88 -2.23 -9.69
C MET A 332 -9.88 -3.52 -10.49
N TYR A 333 -10.89 -3.70 -11.34
CA TYR A 333 -10.91 -4.77 -12.32
C TYR A 333 -11.27 -4.27 -13.72
N GLN A 334 -10.88 -5.04 -14.71
CA GLN A 334 -11.28 -4.89 -16.10
C GLN A 334 -11.74 -6.24 -16.63
N TYR A 335 -12.65 -6.23 -17.60
CA TYR A 335 -12.90 -7.41 -18.42
C TYR A 335 -12.66 -7.06 -19.88
N ALA A 336 -12.24 -8.04 -20.67
CA ALA A 336 -12.19 -7.88 -22.11
C ALA A 336 -12.43 -9.19 -22.87
N ARG A 337 -12.98 -9.02 -24.06
CA ARG A 337 -13.01 -9.97 -25.16
C ARG A 337 -12.86 -9.19 -26.47
N GLN A 338 -12.61 -9.87 -27.58
CA GLN A 338 -12.48 -9.19 -28.86
C GLN A 338 -13.68 -8.28 -29.15
N GLY A 339 -13.42 -6.98 -29.32
CA GLY A 339 -14.43 -5.96 -29.62
C GLY A 339 -15.22 -5.46 -28.40
N THR A 340 -14.85 -5.82 -27.17
CA THR A 340 -15.52 -5.31 -25.96
C THR A 340 -14.55 -5.28 -24.77
N ALA A 341 -14.49 -4.16 -24.05
CA ALA A 341 -13.81 -4.11 -22.76
C ALA A 341 -14.53 -3.17 -21.79
N GLY A 342 -14.36 -3.41 -20.49
CA GLY A 342 -14.91 -2.57 -19.45
C GLY A 342 -13.94 -2.44 -18.29
N SER A 343 -14.10 -1.37 -17.51
CA SER A 343 -13.22 -1.06 -16.37
C SER A 343 -14.05 -0.56 -15.22
N SER A 344 -13.67 -0.94 -14.01
CA SER A 344 -14.38 -0.55 -12.81
C SER A 344 -13.91 0.79 -12.27
N ILE A 345 -14.77 1.40 -11.46
CA ILE A 345 -14.35 2.40 -10.48
C ILE A 345 -13.34 1.74 -9.53
N ALA A 346 -12.24 2.44 -9.23
CA ALA A 346 -11.27 1.99 -8.24
C ALA A 346 -11.85 2.08 -6.83
N ARG A 347 -11.56 1.09 -5.99
CA ARG A 347 -11.83 1.12 -4.55
C ARG A 347 -10.52 1.37 -3.83
N SER A 348 -10.36 2.56 -3.26
CA SER A 348 -9.21 2.91 -2.43
C SER A 348 -9.43 2.50 -0.98
N VAL A 349 -8.46 1.83 -0.38
CA VAL A 349 -8.49 1.37 1.02
C VAL A 349 -7.14 1.63 1.68
N MET A 350 -7.14 2.25 2.86
CA MET A 350 -5.94 2.36 3.68
C MET A 350 -5.64 1.00 4.32
N LEU A 351 -4.46 0.44 4.06
CA LEU A 351 -3.98 -0.73 4.80
C LEU A 351 -3.23 -0.25 6.03
N ARG A 352 -3.71 -0.60 7.23
CA ARG A 352 -3.08 -0.13 8.47
C ARG A 352 -3.38 -1.04 9.65
N GLN A 353 -2.33 -1.57 10.24
CA GLN A 353 -2.36 -2.17 11.56
C GLN A 353 -2.66 -1.10 12.63
N PRO A 354 -3.47 -1.40 13.66
CA PRO A 354 -3.66 -0.50 14.79
C PRO A 354 -2.33 -0.03 15.39
N LEU A 355 -2.27 1.24 15.78
CA LEU A 355 -1.08 1.78 16.45
C LEU A 355 -0.81 1.01 17.75
N ASP A 356 0.44 0.57 17.92
CA ASP A 356 0.98 0.09 19.20
C ASP A 356 2.15 0.98 19.58
N LEU A 357 1.93 1.83 20.58
CA LEU A 357 2.81 2.93 20.94
C LEU A 357 3.41 2.71 22.35
N PRO A 358 4.46 1.87 22.47
CA PRO A 358 5.17 1.63 23.73
C PRO A 358 5.84 2.90 24.26
N VAL A 359 6.24 2.87 25.53
CA VAL A 359 6.96 3.98 26.20
C VAL A 359 8.27 4.29 25.47
N PRO A 360 8.69 5.57 25.32
CA PRO A 360 9.96 5.92 24.70
C PRO A 360 11.20 5.40 25.47
N ASP A 361 12.26 5.07 24.74
CA ASP A 361 13.56 4.71 25.31
C ASP A 361 14.40 5.98 25.54
N ILE A 362 14.69 6.31 26.80
CA ILE A 362 15.49 7.49 27.17
C ILE A 362 16.90 7.05 27.54
N LYS A 363 17.91 7.52 26.80
CA LYS A 363 19.31 7.18 27.06
C LYS A 363 19.72 7.66 28.45
N HIS A 364 20.39 6.79 29.22
CA HIS A 364 20.81 7.01 30.61
C HIS A 364 19.70 7.06 31.66
N ALA A 365 18.42 6.95 31.29
CA ALA A 365 17.35 6.79 32.26
C ALA A 365 17.35 5.36 32.81
N THR A 366 16.99 5.21 34.08
CA THR A 366 16.69 3.91 34.69
C THR A 366 15.19 3.80 34.90
N VAL A 367 14.63 2.64 34.55
CA VAL A 367 13.24 2.31 34.85
C VAL A 367 13.21 1.66 36.23
N ASP A 368 12.40 2.22 37.13
CA ASP A 368 12.27 1.76 38.50
C ASP A 368 11.08 0.81 38.64
N GLU A 369 9.94 1.14 38.02
CA GLU A 369 8.72 0.32 38.05
C GLU A 369 7.83 0.54 36.81
N ALA A 370 6.93 -0.41 36.55
CA ALA A 370 5.88 -0.27 35.54
C ALA A 370 4.65 0.41 36.13
N SER A 371 3.94 1.18 35.30
CA SER A 371 2.67 1.85 35.67
C SER A 371 1.56 1.48 34.68
N GLU A 372 0.30 1.72 35.04
CA GLU A 372 -0.87 1.37 34.21
C GLU A 372 -0.83 2.07 32.84
N GLY A 373 -0.20 3.25 32.76
CA GLY A 373 -0.04 4.05 31.54
C GLY A 373 1.37 4.09 30.95
N GLY A 374 2.34 3.35 31.50
CA GLY A 374 3.72 3.38 31.03
C GLY A 374 4.75 2.90 32.05
N VAL A 375 5.77 3.70 32.32
CA VAL A 375 6.82 3.37 33.31
C VAL A 375 7.18 4.59 34.15
N ILE A 376 7.73 4.32 35.33
CA ILE A 376 8.27 5.32 36.24
C ILE A 376 9.77 5.08 36.34
N GLY A 377 10.56 6.15 36.27
CA GLY A 377 12.00 6.05 36.36
C GLY A 377 12.68 7.37 36.67
N CYS A 378 14.01 7.38 36.56
CA CYS A 378 14.80 8.55 36.89
C CYS A 378 16.05 8.71 36.01
N ILE A 379 16.54 9.94 35.93
CA ILE A 379 17.78 10.31 35.23
C ILE A 379 18.51 11.41 35.99
N SER A 380 19.85 11.38 35.98
CA SER A 380 20.65 12.44 36.62
C SER A 380 20.87 13.61 35.67
N ALA A 381 20.55 14.83 36.12
CA ALA A 381 20.84 16.05 35.35
C ALA A 381 22.34 16.23 35.03
N LEU A 382 23.25 15.62 35.80
CA LEU A 382 24.69 15.63 35.51
C LEU A 382 25.03 14.90 34.19
N ALA A 383 24.25 13.90 33.81
CA ALA A 383 24.46 13.11 32.60
C ALA A 383 23.90 13.77 31.33
N LEU A 384 23.16 14.89 31.48
CA LEU A 384 22.35 15.48 30.40
C LEU A 384 22.93 16.79 29.84
N GLN A 385 24.21 17.06 30.09
CA GLN A 385 24.87 18.31 29.67
C GLN A 385 24.87 18.51 28.15
N ALA A 386 24.86 17.42 27.38
CA ALA A 386 24.79 17.44 25.93
C ALA A 386 23.34 17.42 25.37
N GLY A 387 22.33 17.41 26.25
CA GLY A 387 20.95 17.13 25.91
C GLY A 387 20.54 15.70 26.22
N VAL A 388 19.33 15.33 25.80
CA VAL A 388 18.73 14.01 26.05
C VAL A 388 18.46 13.33 24.72
N GLU A 389 19.01 12.13 24.53
CA GLU A 389 18.67 11.25 23.42
C GLU A 389 17.45 10.39 23.81
N VAL A 390 16.36 10.53 23.06
CA VAL A 390 15.14 9.77 23.25
C VAL A 390 14.79 9.03 21.97
N ARG A 391 14.39 7.76 22.05
CA ARG A 391 14.06 6.92 20.89
C ARG A 391 12.66 6.35 20.98
N ILE A 392 12.04 6.19 19.81
CA ILE A 392 10.85 5.33 19.66
C ILE A 392 11.31 3.88 19.65
N PRO A 393 10.72 3.00 20.49
CA PRO A 393 11.12 1.59 20.54
C PRO A 393 10.96 0.88 19.20
N ALA A 394 11.79 -0.14 18.97
CA ALA A 394 11.72 -0.93 17.74
C ALA A 394 10.38 -1.68 17.59
N SER A 395 9.73 -2.02 18.71
CA SER A 395 8.44 -2.70 18.77
C SER A 395 7.24 -1.81 18.46
N ALA A 396 7.42 -0.47 18.36
CA ALA A 396 6.32 0.42 18.04
C ALA A 396 5.79 0.16 16.63
N VAL A 397 4.47 0.02 16.50
CA VAL A 397 3.77 -0.14 15.22
C VAL A 397 3.30 1.25 14.76
N ILE A 398 4.07 1.82 13.83
CA ILE A 398 3.82 3.12 13.19
C ILE A 398 4.01 3.00 11.67
N GLY A 399 3.26 3.78 10.89
CA GLY A 399 3.39 3.84 9.45
C GLY A 399 4.66 4.59 9.01
N PRO A 400 5.26 4.25 7.85
CA PRO A 400 6.46 4.91 7.35
C PRO A 400 6.26 6.39 7.01
N ASP A 401 5.02 6.77 6.68
CA ASP A 401 4.62 8.13 6.30
C ASP A 401 3.93 8.89 7.45
N ASP A 402 3.89 8.32 8.65
CA ASP A 402 3.29 8.98 9.82
C ASP A 402 4.23 10.09 10.33
N THR A 403 3.64 11.22 10.73
CA THR A 403 4.41 12.31 11.38
C THR A 403 4.54 12.02 12.86
N VAL A 404 5.75 12.17 13.42
CA VAL A 404 6.00 11.89 14.84
C VAL A 404 6.69 13.06 15.53
N GLN A 405 6.23 13.40 16.73
CA GLN A 405 6.85 14.41 17.60
C GLN A 405 7.11 13.83 18.98
N MET A 406 8.28 14.12 19.54
CA MET A 406 8.64 13.73 20.91
C MET A 406 8.35 14.90 21.86
N HIS A 407 7.59 14.62 22.91
CA HIS A 407 7.20 15.58 23.93
C HIS A 407 8.03 15.34 25.18
N TRP A 408 8.80 16.36 25.56
CA TRP A 408 9.41 16.51 26.86
C TRP A 408 8.57 17.53 27.63
N ASP A 409 7.58 17.06 28.37
CA ASP A 409 6.57 17.91 28.99
C ASP A 409 6.98 18.31 30.41
N GLY A 410 7.84 19.32 30.47
CA GLY A 410 8.42 19.83 31.71
C GLY A 410 7.72 21.05 32.29
N TYR A 411 8.45 21.76 33.15
CA TYR A 411 7.92 22.91 33.90
C TYR A 411 8.32 24.25 33.29
N GLY A 412 7.33 25.14 33.15
CA GLY A 412 7.54 26.51 32.69
C GLY A 412 7.92 26.57 31.21
N SER A 413 8.26 27.77 30.73
CA SER A 413 8.58 27.96 29.30
C SER A 413 9.94 27.37 28.90
N THR A 414 10.82 27.14 29.87
CA THR A 414 12.18 26.65 29.68
C THR A 414 12.34 25.16 29.95
N GLY A 415 11.37 24.52 30.63
CA GLY A 415 11.42 23.09 30.97
C GLY A 415 10.77 22.17 29.94
N SER A 416 9.90 22.69 29.08
CA SER A 416 9.21 21.89 28.06
C SER A 416 9.87 22.02 26.68
N PHE A 417 9.83 20.95 25.90
CA PHE A 417 10.31 20.94 24.53
C PHE A 417 9.56 19.92 23.69
N ILE A 418 9.24 20.28 22.45
CA ILE A 418 8.73 19.35 21.43
C ILE A 418 9.84 19.19 20.40
N ALA A 419 10.32 17.97 20.24
CA ALA A 419 11.38 17.64 19.29
C ALA A 419 10.80 16.97 18.04
N ASP A 420 11.26 17.44 16.90
CA ASP A 420 11.13 16.75 15.62
C ASP A 420 12.18 15.63 15.50
N PRO A 421 11.95 14.63 14.63
CA PRO A 421 12.89 13.53 14.44
C PRO A 421 14.23 14.02 13.87
N SER A 422 15.29 13.29 14.22
CA SER A 422 16.64 13.55 13.70
C SER A 422 16.69 13.26 12.20
N ILE A 423 17.37 14.12 11.44
CA ILE A 423 17.47 14.01 9.96
C ILE A 423 17.98 12.62 9.51
N SER A 424 18.92 12.03 10.25
CA SER A 424 19.53 10.75 9.90
C SER A 424 18.77 9.53 10.44
N ASP A 425 17.82 9.71 11.36
CA ASP A 425 17.12 8.62 12.02
C ASP A 425 15.73 9.08 12.50
N PRO A 426 14.64 8.67 11.82
CA PRO A 426 13.28 9.13 12.12
C PRO A 426 12.75 8.64 13.47
N LYS A 427 13.45 7.73 14.15
CA LYS A 427 13.10 7.24 15.49
C LYS A 427 13.94 7.88 16.60
N LEU A 428 14.88 8.75 16.29
CA LEU A 428 15.75 9.43 17.26
C LEU A 428 15.38 10.90 17.44
N PHE A 429 15.24 11.33 18.68
CA PHE A 429 14.89 12.70 19.05
C PHE A 429 15.93 13.25 20.02
N ILE A 430 16.27 14.53 19.84
CA ILE A 430 17.26 15.22 20.68
C ILE A 430 16.54 16.34 21.44
N ILE A 431 16.41 16.17 22.75
CA ILE A 431 15.95 17.24 23.64
C ILE A 431 17.17 18.10 23.99
N PRO A 432 17.14 19.43 23.76
CA PRO A 432 18.30 20.27 23.99
C PRO A 432 18.59 20.41 25.49
N ALA A 433 19.88 20.54 25.84
CA ALA A 433 20.34 20.68 27.22
C ALA A 433 19.63 21.80 28.00
N LYS A 434 19.21 22.88 27.32
CA LYS A 434 18.48 24.01 27.92
C LYS A 434 17.10 23.64 28.49
N ALA A 435 16.51 22.52 28.07
CA ALA A 435 15.20 22.04 28.56
C ALA A 435 15.30 21.21 29.86
N VAL A 436 16.51 20.89 30.31
CA VAL A 436 16.75 20.07 31.50
C VAL A 436 16.64 20.85 32.83
N PRO A 437 17.22 22.06 32.99
CA PRO A 437 17.43 22.65 34.29
C PRO A 437 16.15 22.98 35.07
N ALA A 438 15.09 23.42 34.38
CA ALA A 438 13.83 23.77 35.01
C ALA A 438 13.12 22.56 35.66
N ASN A 439 13.52 21.35 35.27
CA ASN A 439 12.94 20.08 35.72
C ASN A 439 13.75 19.41 36.84
N MET A 440 14.91 19.96 37.21
CA MET A 440 15.74 19.40 38.28
C MET A 440 14.97 19.29 39.60
N GLY A 441 14.97 18.08 40.18
CA GLY A 441 14.24 17.75 41.40
C GLY A 441 12.75 17.53 41.21
N LYS A 442 12.27 17.39 39.96
CA LYS A 442 10.86 17.23 39.61
C LYS A 442 10.64 16.02 38.71
N ARG A 443 9.38 15.61 38.55
CA ARG A 443 8.94 14.56 37.62
C ARG A 443 8.25 15.18 36.41
N ILE A 444 8.51 14.65 35.23
CA ILE A 444 7.95 15.12 33.95
C ILE A 444 7.45 13.95 33.14
N ASP A 445 6.53 14.23 32.23
CA ASP A 445 6.02 13.24 31.29
C ASP A 445 6.83 13.31 29.99
N VAL A 446 7.36 12.15 29.57
CA VAL A 446 8.01 12.00 28.27
C VAL A 446 7.25 10.98 27.44
N TYR A 447 6.77 11.40 26.27
CA TYR A 447 5.96 10.59 25.37
C TYR A 447 6.12 11.06 23.93
N TYR A 448 5.67 10.28 22.95
CA TYR A 448 5.62 10.71 21.56
C TYR A 448 4.21 10.64 21.00
N GLN A 449 3.90 11.57 20.10
CA GLN A 449 2.63 11.64 19.40
C GLN A 449 2.85 11.27 17.93
N VAL A 450 2.08 10.30 17.45
CA VAL A 450 2.07 9.83 16.07
C VAL A 450 0.81 10.34 15.40
N THR A 451 0.97 11.01 14.26
CA THR A 451 -0.15 11.55 13.47
C THR A 451 -0.17 10.85 12.11
N PRO A 452 -1.04 9.85 11.91
CA PRO A 452 -1.18 9.18 10.63
C PRO A 452 -1.85 10.06 9.57
N LEU A 453 -1.67 9.69 8.30
CA LEU A 453 -2.34 10.36 7.19
C LEU A 453 -3.86 10.08 7.24
N SER A 454 -4.65 11.14 7.43
CA SER A 454 -6.14 11.09 7.45
C SER A 454 -6.77 10.31 8.62
N GLU A 455 -6.02 10.06 9.70
CA GLU A 455 -6.54 9.50 10.95
C GLU A 455 -6.20 10.43 12.15
N PRO A 456 -6.94 10.34 13.26
CA PRO A 456 -6.60 11.10 14.47
C PRO A 456 -5.22 10.73 15.03
N PRO A 457 -4.53 11.66 15.69
CA PRO A 457 -3.25 11.37 16.33
C PRO A 457 -3.42 10.39 17.49
N GLY A 458 -2.42 9.53 17.67
CA GLY A 458 -2.27 8.64 18.83
C GLY A 458 -1.04 9.02 19.66
N THR A 459 -1.15 8.89 20.98
CA THR A 459 -0.05 9.17 21.91
C THR A 459 0.49 7.89 22.51
N SER A 460 1.80 7.82 22.69
CA SER A 460 2.45 6.70 23.34
C SER A 460 2.08 6.58 24.81
N LYS A 461 2.38 5.42 25.38
CA LYS A 461 2.53 5.29 26.83
C LYS A 461 3.58 6.27 27.34
N VAL A 462 3.43 6.71 28.59
CA VAL A 462 4.23 7.80 29.18
C VAL A 462 5.41 7.25 29.98
N PHE A 463 6.56 7.91 29.87
CA PHE A 463 7.65 7.76 30.82
C PHE A 463 7.53 8.88 31.87
N ASP A 464 7.08 8.54 33.08
CA ASP A 464 7.12 9.42 34.25
C ASP A 464 8.56 9.48 34.78
N LEU A 465 9.26 10.53 34.37
CA LEU A 465 10.70 10.67 34.54
C LEU A 465 11.04 11.67 35.64
N GLU A 466 11.70 11.21 36.70
CA GLU A 466 12.33 12.09 37.68
C GLU A 466 13.69 12.58 37.17
N VAL A 467 13.83 13.89 37.00
CA VAL A 467 15.12 14.52 36.70
C VAL A 467 15.82 14.83 38.01
N LYS A 468 16.69 13.92 38.46
CA LYS A 468 17.45 14.09 39.71
C LYS A 468 18.35 15.32 39.61
N GLY A 469 18.14 16.24 40.55
CA GLY A 469 18.87 17.51 40.61
C GLY A 469 20.36 17.35 40.96
N ILE A 470 21.09 18.44 40.80
CA ILE A 470 22.53 18.53 41.13
C ILE A 470 22.67 19.06 42.55
N ASN A 471 23.22 18.23 43.44
CA ASN A 471 23.26 18.52 44.88
C ASN A 471 24.63 18.99 45.38
N SER A 472 25.67 18.97 44.54
CA SER A 472 27.03 19.38 44.89
C SER A 472 27.82 19.84 43.67
N GLY A 473 28.97 20.47 43.88
CA GLY A 473 29.85 20.95 42.80
C GLY A 473 29.48 22.31 42.22
N TRP A 474 28.56 23.04 42.85
CA TRP A 474 28.25 24.42 42.49
C TRP A 474 29.44 25.36 42.78
N PRO A 475 29.66 26.39 41.95
CA PRO A 475 30.74 27.35 42.17
C PRO A 475 30.51 28.17 43.44
N VAL A 476 31.60 28.51 44.11
CA VAL A 476 31.59 29.33 45.33
C VAL A 476 31.83 30.78 44.96
N ILE A 477 30.95 31.69 45.37
CA ILE A 477 31.14 33.12 45.16
C ILE A 477 32.43 33.59 45.87
N GLN A 478 33.21 34.46 45.22
CA GLN A 478 34.46 34.97 45.73
C GLN A 478 34.38 36.48 45.91
N ASN A 479 35.02 37.00 46.96
CA ASN A 479 35.26 38.43 47.08
C ASN A 479 36.59 38.76 46.41
N VAL A 480 36.54 39.54 45.34
CA VAL A 480 37.66 39.78 44.43
C VAL A 480 38.26 41.17 44.57
N LEU A 481 37.52 42.14 45.13
CA LEU A 481 37.98 43.53 45.24
C LEU A 481 37.45 44.23 46.50
N PRO A 482 38.29 44.54 47.50
CA PRO A 482 39.63 44.00 47.69
C PRO A 482 39.55 42.51 48.06
N SER A 483 40.57 41.73 47.71
CA SER A 483 40.62 40.31 48.05
C SER A 483 40.63 40.09 49.58
N LEU A 484 40.06 38.96 50.02
CA LEU A 484 40.14 38.55 51.42
C LEU A 484 41.56 38.07 51.75
N ASN A 485 42.08 38.47 52.91
CA ASN A 485 43.33 37.95 53.46
C ASN A 485 43.00 37.16 54.73
N ASP A 486 43.26 35.85 54.74
CA ASP A 486 42.92 34.96 55.87
C ASP A 486 41.45 35.10 56.36
N GLY A 487 40.50 35.27 55.43
CA GLY A 487 39.08 35.44 55.76
C GLY A 487 38.71 36.84 56.28
N LEU A 488 39.63 37.80 56.21
CA LEU A 488 39.42 39.19 56.62
C LEU A 488 39.27 40.13 55.42
N LEU A 489 38.26 40.99 55.48
CA LEU A 489 38.06 42.12 54.58
C LEU A 489 38.46 43.43 55.26
N ALA A 490 39.52 44.07 54.79
CA ALA A 490 39.94 45.38 55.32
C ALA A 490 38.98 46.48 54.83
N LEU A 491 38.17 47.05 55.74
CA LEU A 491 37.15 48.05 55.42
C LEU A 491 37.76 49.32 54.78
N GLY A 492 38.97 49.70 55.21
CA GLY A 492 39.71 50.84 54.65
C GLY A 492 40.15 50.64 53.20
N ALA A 493 40.28 49.39 52.74
CA ALA A 493 40.65 49.05 51.37
C ALA A 493 39.45 48.91 50.42
N VAL A 494 38.22 48.97 50.95
CA VAL A 494 36.99 48.90 50.14
C VAL A 494 36.79 50.22 49.38
N PRO A 495 36.66 50.20 48.03
CA PRO A 495 36.34 51.37 47.22
C PRO A 495 35.05 52.07 47.64
N ALA A 496 34.86 53.33 47.24
CA ALA A 496 33.67 54.09 47.58
C ALA A 496 32.39 53.41 47.05
N GLU A 497 32.49 52.75 45.89
CA GLU A 497 31.40 52.05 45.23
C GLU A 497 31.01 50.76 45.97
N GLY A 498 31.97 50.06 46.60
CA GLY A 498 31.73 48.85 47.37
C GLY A 498 32.75 47.73 47.17
N ALA A 499 32.52 46.59 47.83
CA ALA A 499 33.35 45.38 47.69
C ALA A 499 32.84 44.48 46.57
N GLY A 500 33.71 44.13 45.62
CA GLY A 500 33.39 43.36 44.43
C GLY A 500 33.30 41.85 44.69
N LEU A 501 32.16 41.27 44.33
CA LEU A 501 31.90 39.84 44.31
C LEU A 501 31.96 39.28 42.89
N GLN A 502 32.42 38.04 42.76
CA GLN A 502 32.43 37.30 41.51
C GLN A 502 32.02 35.85 41.74
N LEU A 503 31.03 35.39 40.98
CA LEU A 503 30.60 34.01 40.90
C LEU A 503 30.99 33.46 39.52
N ALA A 504 31.74 32.37 39.48
CA ALA A 504 32.08 31.68 38.24
C ALA A 504 30.84 31.00 37.61
N SER A 505 30.90 30.68 36.32
CA SER A 505 29.86 29.92 35.63
C SER A 505 29.56 28.59 36.32
N TRP A 506 28.27 28.22 36.35
CA TRP A 506 27.78 26.93 36.86
C TRP A 506 27.29 26.03 35.72
N MET A 507 27.05 24.76 36.02
CA MET A 507 26.45 23.83 35.06
C MET A 507 25.06 24.35 34.66
N TYR A 508 24.82 24.41 33.35
CA TYR A 508 23.63 25.02 32.76
C TYR A 508 23.47 26.53 32.99
N MET A 509 24.53 27.29 33.28
CA MET A 509 24.45 28.75 33.24
C MET A 509 23.91 29.20 31.88
N ASP A 510 22.89 30.06 31.86
CA ASP A 510 22.31 30.60 30.63
C ASP A 510 21.75 32.01 30.86
N VAL A 511 21.60 32.77 29.77
CA VAL A 511 20.99 34.10 29.76
C VAL A 511 19.54 34.01 30.26
N GLY A 512 19.13 34.97 31.08
CA GLY A 512 17.77 35.02 31.64
C GLY A 512 17.61 34.31 32.99
N GLN A 513 18.57 33.48 33.42
CA GLN A 513 18.51 32.83 34.73
C GLN A 513 18.53 33.84 35.87
N ARG A 514 17.76 33.57 36.93
CA ARG A 514 17.63 34.50 38.07
C ARG A 514 18.62 34.13 39.16
N VAL A 515 19.51 35.07 39.49
CA VAL A 515 20.53 34.89 40.53
C VAL A 515 20.23 35.83 41.70
N ARG A 516 20.16 35.27 42.90
CA ARG A 516 20.10 36.02 44.16
C ARG A 516 21.44 35.97 44.84
N ILE A 517 21.95 37.15 45.22
CA ILE A 517 23.15 37.28 46.04
C ILE A 517 22.75 38.12 47.25
N ILE A 518 22.81 37.51 48.42
CA ILE A 518 22.33 38.08 49.67
C ILE A 518 23.50 38.08 50.65
N VAL A 519 23.86 39.25 51.13
CA VAL A 519 24.87 39.42 52.18
C VAL A 519 24.15 39.65 53.49
N THR A 520 24.49 38.90 54.53
CA THR A 520 23.98 39.09 55.89
C THR A 520 25.12 39.36 56.84
N GLY A 521 24.85 40.09 57.92
CA GLY A 521 25.82 40.39 58.98
C GLY A 521 25.13 40.91 60.24
N LEU A 522 25.89 41.17 61.30
CA LEU A 522 25.38 41.86 62.48
C LEU A 522 25.75 43.35 62.40
N SER A 523 24.79 44.22 62.67
CA SER A 523 25.03 45.66 62.85
C SER A 523 25.94 45.93 64.06
N SER A 524 26.52 47.13 64.15
CA SER A 524 27.30 47.57 65.31
C SER A 524 26.62 47.32 66.67
N ASN A 525 25.28 47.31 66.71
CA ASN A 525 24.47 47.09 67.91
C ASN A 525 24.07 45.61 68.14
N GLY A 526 24.55 44.68 67.31
CA GLY A 526 24.31 43.23 67.42
C GLY A 526 23.02 42.73 66.76
N GLY A 527 22.21 43.59 66.15
CA GLY A 527 21.01 43.18 65.40
C GLY A 527 21.34 42.70 63.97
N PRO A 528 20.64 41.69 63.42
CA PRO A 528 20.90 41.18 62.07
C PRO A 528 20.57 42.22 60.99
N GLN A 529 21.41 42.31 59.97
CA GLN A 529 21.23 43.14 58.78
C GLN A 529 21.46 42.32 57.51
N SER A 530 20.79 42.70 56.42
CA SER A 530 20.96 42.08 55.11
C SER A 530 21.01 43.10 53.99
N CYS A 531 21.71 42.75 52.93
CA CYS A 531 21.81 43.50 51.68
C CYS A 531 21.60 42.54 50.51
N ASN A 532 20.62 42.84 49.65
CA ASN A 532 20.46 42.11 48.40
C ASN A 532 21.37 42.74 47.36
N VAL A 533 22.52 42.10 47.12
CA VAL A 533 23.45 42.50 46.05
C VAL A 533 22.87 42.18 44.68
N ARG A 534 22.10 41.09 44.58
CA ARG A 534 21.24 40.79 43.43
C ARG A 534 19.90 40.23 43.90
N THR A 535 18.82 40.64 43.25
CA THR A 535 17.44 40.28 43.66
C THR A 535 16.77 39.19 42.81
N GLY A 536 17.47 38.66 41.80
CA GLY A 536 16.94 37.65 40.88
C GLY A 536 16.25 38.29 39.68
N ALA A 537 14.94 38.50 39.75
CA ALA A 537 14.13 38.90 38.57
C ALA A 537 14.48 40.27 37.99
N ALA A 538 14.97 41.21 38.80
CA ALA A 538 15.41 42.53 38.31
C ALA A 538 16.75 42.47 37.57
N GLU A 539 17.56 41.44 37.83
CA GLU A 539 18.95 41.32 37.36
C GLU A 539 19.24 39.88 36.90
N PRO A 540 18.50 39.36 35.91
CA PRO A 540 18.80 38.05 35.35
C PRO A 540 20.20 38.04 34.72
N VAL A 541 20.76 36.84 34.52
CA VAL A 541 22.04 36.66 33.82
C VAL A 541 21.95 37.33 32.44
N THR A 542 22.87 38.24 32.18
CA THR A 542 22.96 38.96 30.91
C THR A 542 23.81 38.20 29.89
N ASP A 543 23.67 38.53 28.61
CA ASP A 543 24.53 37.99 27.54
C ASP A 543 26.02 38.28 27.77
N ALA A 544 26.34 39.46 28.34
CA ALA A 544 27.71 39.82 28.69
C ALA A 544 28.28 38.93 29.81
N GLU A 545 27.48 38.63 30.85
CA GLU A 545 27.87 37.75 31.95
C GLU A 545 28.03 36.30 31.51
N TYR A 546 27.10 35.83 30.65
CA TYR A 546 27.18 34.51 30.05
C TYR A 546 28.47 34.34 29.23
N LYS A 547 28.78 35.28 28.33
CA LYS A 547 30.02 35.27 27.52
C LYS A 547 31.28 35.41 28.36
N ALA A 548 31.21 36.12 29.49
CA ALA A 548 32.32 36.26 30.42
C ALA A 548 32.49 35.05 31.35
N CYS A 549 31.57 34.08 31.30
CA CYS A 549 31.49 32.91 32.19
C CYS A 549 31.51 33.30 33.69
N LYS A 550 30.88 34.43 34.03
CA LYS A 550 30.83 34.93 35.42
C LYS A 550 29.70 35.92 35.66
N VAL A 551 29.21 35.95 36.90
CA VAL A 551 28.30 36.96 37.42
C VAL A 551 29.03 37.81 38.45
N SER A 552 28.87 39.13 38.37
CA SER A 552 29.46 40.07 39.33
C SER A 552 28.40 40.74 40.20
N GLY A 553 28.82 41.14 41.40
CA GLY A 553 27.99 41.88 42.35
C GLY A 553 28.85 42.86 43.14
N LEU A 554 28.23 43.87 43.74
CA LEU A 554 28.92 44.87 44.54
C LEU A 554 28.22 44.99 45.90
N ILE A 555 28.94 44.71 46.98
CA ILE A 555 28.46 44.96 48.33
C ILE A 555 28.68 46.45 48.64
N PRO A 556 27.64 47.26 48.83
CA PRO A 556 27.81 48.69 49.07
C PRO A 556 28.67 48.96 50.29
N LYS A 557 29.65 49.87 50.19
CA LYS A 557 30.53 50.22 51.31
C LYS A 557 29.74 50.71 52.53
N ALA A 558 28.70 51.51 52.30
CA ALA A 558 27.81 52.01 53.35
C ALA A 558 27.11 50.89 54.13
N PHE A 559 26.83 49.74 53.50
CA PHE A 559 26.32 48.57 54.21
C PHE A 559 27.39 47.95 55.11
N LEU A 560 28.62 47.77 54.59
CA LEU A 560 29.74 47.21 55.35
C LEU A 560 30.14 48.09 56.55
N GLU A 561 30.10 49.42 56.41
CA GLU A 561 30.38 50.37 57.49
C GLU A 561 29.39 50.27 58.67
N GLY A 562 28.20 49.71 58.45
CA GLY A 562 27.19 49.48 59.47
C GLY A 562 27.37 48.20 60.28
N LEU A 563 28.27 47.30 59.86
CA LEU A 563 28.44 45.96 60.44
C LEU A 563 29.49 45.93 61.56
N GLN A 564 29.47 44.86 62.37
CA GLN A 564 30.49 44.61 63.39
C GLN A 564 31.86 44.31 62.77
N LEU A 565 32.90 44.79 63.45
CA LEU A 565 34.29 44.52 63.13
C LEU A 565 34.82 43.35 63.97
N GLU A 566 35.82 42.65 63.44
CA GLU A 566 36.56 41.57 64.10
C GLU A 566 35.66 40.40 64.56
N THR A 567 34.52 40.20 63.91
CA THR A 567 33.61 39.07 64.12
C THR A 567 33.25 38.39 62.80
N GLU A 568 33.28 37.06 62.76
CA GLU A 568 32.93 36.27 61.57
C GLU A 568 31.41 36.12 61.43
N THR A 569 30.76 37.26 61.26
CA THR A 569 29.29 37.35 61.20
C THR A 569 28.77 37.57 59.79
N ILE A 570 29.65 37.90 58.84
CA ILE A 570 29.25 38.24 57.47
C ILE A 570 29.18 36.98 56.64
N ASN A 571 28.02 36.74 56.02
CA ASN A 571 27.78 35.59 55.15
C ASN A 571 27.29 36.08 53.80
N VAL A 572 27.80 35.48 52.72
CA VAL A 572 27.32 35.71 51.36
C VAL A 572 26.65 34.44 50.85
N LYS A 573 25.32 34.51 50.72
CA LYS A 573 24.50 33.44 50.16
C LYS A 573 24.24 33.70 48.69
N THR A 574 24.41 32.67 47.87
CA THR A 574 24.07 32.69 46.44
C THR A 574 23.01 31.64 46.17
N GLU A 575 21.97 32.00 45.41
CA GLU A 575 20.95 31.05 44.95
C GLU A 575 20.61 31.32 43.48
N VAL A 576 20.42 30.25 42.71
CA VAL A 576 20.07 30.34 41.28
C VAL A 576 18.74 29.65 41.02
N SER A 577 17.85 30.30 40.29
CA SER A 577 16.63 29.67 39.79
C SER A 577 16.78 29.27 38.32
N PHE A 578 16.40 28.03 38.05
CA PHE A 578 16.42 27.40 36.73
C PHE A 578 15.01 27.28 36.11
N ASP A 579 13.97 27.61 36.88
CA ASP A 579 12.55 27.42 36.57
C ASP A 579 11.77 28.73 36.72
N GLU A 580 12.32 29.80 36.16
CA GLU A 580 11.68 31.12 36.08
C GLU A 580 11.28 31.72 37.44
N GLY A 581 12.01 31.35 38.49
CA GLY A 581 11.85 31.85 39.86
C GLY A 581 10.93 31.02 40.75
N ALA A 582 10.43 29.87 40.29
CA ALA A 582 9.57 29.01 41.11
C ALA A 582 10.34 28.34 42.26
N THR A 583 11.56 27.88 41.99
CA THR A 583 12.48 27.35 43.00
C THR A 583 13.88 27.96 42.86
N TYR A 584 14.65 27.94 43.95
CA TYR A 584 16.01 28.46 43.99
C TYR A 584 16.94 27.40 44.57
N VAL A 585 17.98 27.06 43.81
CA VAL A 585 19.02 26.12 44.21
C VAL A 585 20.11 26.89 44.96
N PRO A 586 20.37 26.58 46.24
CA PRO A 586 21.40 27.26 47.01
C PRO A 586 22.80 26.77 46.60
N PHE A 587 23.72 27.71 46.44
CA PHE A 587 25.15 27.44 46.28
C PHE A 587 25.85 27.55 47.63
N SER A 588 27.14 27.18 47.68
CA SER A 588 27.95 27.29 48.89
C SER A 588 28.01 28.74 49.41
N VAL A 589 27.84 28.88 50.71
CA VAL A 589 27.97 30.16 51.43
C VAL A 589 29.45 30.41 51.70
N ILE A 590 29.88 31.66 51.56
CA ILE A 590 31.16 32.11 52.13
C ILE A 590 30.93 32.98 53.35
N SER A 591 31.88 32.93 54.28
CA SER A 591 31.87 33.75 55.49
C SER A 591 33.18 34.53 55.58
N PHE A 592 33.13 35.75 56.10
CA PHE A 592 34.32 36.57 56.35
C PHE A 592 34.08 37.55 57.49
N SER A 593 35.17 38.13 58.00
CA SER A 593 35.14 39.17 59.05
C SER A 593 35.59 40.53 58.47
N LEU A 594 35.06 41.63 58.98
CA LEU A 594 35.58 42.98 58.66
C LEU A 594 36.68 43.39 59.63
N THR A 595 37.73 44.03 59.12
CA THR A 595 38.80 44.61 59.96
C THR A 595 39.09 46.05 59.58
N ASN A 596 39.52 46.85 60.56
CA ASN A 596 40.05 48.20 60.33
C ASN A 596 41.57 48.20 60.07
N GLN A 597 42.25 47.08 60.23
CA GLN A 597 43.70 47.00 60.01
C GLN A 597 44.00 46.80 58.52
N MET A 598 44.67 47.78 57.90
CA MET A 598 45.43 47.51 56.68
C MET A 598 46.69 46.75 57.09
N ARG A 599 46.74 45.44 56.89
CA ARG A 599 48.02 44.71 56.96
C ARG A 599 48.84 45.09 55.72
N ALA A 600 50.06 45.57 55.96
CA ALA A 600 51.04 45.77 54.90
C ALA A 600 51.35 44.42 54.23
N LEU A 601 51.42 44.44 52.89
CA LEU A 601 51.81 43.31 52.04
C LEU A 601 53.16 42.71 52.42
#